data_AF-A0A352SKX6-F1
#
_entry.id   AF-A0A352SKX6-F1
#
_cell.length_a   1.000
_cell.length_b   1.000
_cell.length_c   1.000
_cell.angle_alpha   90.00
_cell.angle_beta   90.00
_cell.angle_gamma   90.00
#
_symmetry.space_group_name_H-M   'P 1'
#
loop_
_entity.id
_entity.type
_entity.pdbx_description
1 polymer ?
#
loop_
_entity_poly.entity_id
_entity_poly.type
_entity_poly.pdbx_seq_one_letter_code
_entity_poly.pdbx_strand_id
1 'polypeptide(L)'
;ANQKGGVGKTTSSINLAASLAAIEYSTLLIDFDPQSNSTSGIGIEPRTVDHSIYEVLVGGIEASTAIRETEIPFLDVIPANI
;
A
#
# COMPACT_ATOMS: atom_id res chain seq x y z
N ALA A 1 -5.57 -12.21 6.53
CA ALA A 1 -6.93 -11.63 6.37
C ALA A 1 -7.79 -12.00 7.58
N ASN A 2 -8.57 -11.05 8.11
CA ASN A 2 -9.52 -11.25 9.22
C ASN A 2 -10.70 -10.30 9.02
N GLN A 3 -11.94 -10.82 9.03
CA GLN A 3 -13.14 -10.06 8.66
C GLN A 3 -13.58 -9.04 9.73
N LYS A 4 -13.07 -9.16 10.96
CA LYS A 4 -13.35 -8.19 12.00
C LYS A 4 -12.55 -6.89 11.79
N GLY A 5 -13.22 -5.74 11.86
CA GLY A 5 -12.59 -4.43 11.88
C GLY A 5 -11.72 -4.24 13.13
N GLY A 6 -10.64 -3.44 13.03
CA GLY A 6 -9.82 -3.07 14.20
C GLY A 6 -8.95 -4.18 14.79
N VAL A 7 -8.70 -5.28 14.09
CA VAL A 7 -7.84 -6.39 14.54
C VAL A 7 -6.36 -6.24 14.19
N GLY A 8 -5.92 -5.03 13.87
CA GLY A 8 -4.51 -4.73 13.58
C GLY A 8 -4.01 -5.19 12.21
N LYS A 9 -4.90 -5.41 11.22
CA LYS A 9 -4.50 -5.82 9.85
C LYS A 9 -3.53 -4.83 9.22
N THR A 10 -3.96 -3.58 9.07
CA THR A 10 -3.17 -2.49 8.49
C THR A 10 -1.87 -2.28 9.27
N THR A 11 -1.97 -2.21 10.60
CA THR A 11 -0.80 -2.05 11.46
C THR A 11 0.23 -3.17 11.25
N SER A 12 -0.23 -4.42 11.15
CA SER A 12 0.66 -5.56 10.91
C SER A 12 1.28 -5.50 9.52
N SER A 13 0.49 -5.20 8.48
CA SER A 13 1.00 -5.11 7.09
C SER A 13 2.06 -4.02 6.94
N ILE A 14 1.81 -2.81 7.44
CA ILE A 14 2.76 -1.69 7.38
C ILE A 14 4.06 -2.06 8.11
N ASN A 15 3.95 -2.51 9.37
CA ASN A 15 5.14 -2.79 10.17
C ASN A 15 5.93 -3.98 9.65
N LEU A 16 5.26 -5.02 9.13
CA LEU A 16 5.94 -6.14 8.49
C LEU A 16 6.68 -5.69 7.24
N ALA A 17 6.03 -4.90 6.37
CA ALA A 17 6.65 -4.40 5.15
C ALA A 17 7.86 -3.49 5.45
N ALA A 18 7.71 -2.56 6.40
CA ALA A 18 8.81 -1.71 6.86
C ALA A 18 9.95 -2.52 7.50
N SER A 19 9.63 -3.57 8.26
CA SER A 19 10.65 -4.43 8.87
C SER A 19 11.45 -5.20 7.83
N LEU A 20 10.82 -5.67 6.76
CA LEU A 20 11.49 -6.33 5.63
C LEU A 20 12.35 -5.34 4.83
N ALA A 21 11.82 -4.15 4.55
CA ALA A 21 12.57 -3.10 3.88
C ALA A 21 13.80 -2.64 4.69
N ALA A 22 13.68 -2.57 6.03
CA ALA A 22 14.79 -2.21 6.92
C ALA A 22 15.95 -3.22 6.93
N ILE A 23 15.72 -4.46 6.51
CA ILE A 23 16.77 -5.48 6.28
C ILE A 23 17.09 -5.63 4.79
N GLU A 24 16.83 -4.59 4.00
CA GLU A 24 17.17 -4.45 2.57
C GLU A 24 16.47 -5.43 1.63
N TYR A 25 15.35 -6.03 2.07
CA TYR A 25 14.50 -6.81 1.17
C TYR A 25 13.60 -5.87 0.39
N SER A 26 13.72 -5.92 -0.94
CA SER A 26 12.81 -5.21 -1.85
C SER A 26 11.37 -5.66 -1.57
N THR A 27 10.56 -4.74 -1.06
CA THR A 27 9.23 -5.01 -0.54
C THR A 27 8.21 -4.11 -1.22
N LEU A 28 7.11 -4.70 -1.68
CA LEU A 28 5.97 -3.99 -2.24
C LEU A 28 4.75 -4.16 -1.32
N LEU A 29 4.29 -3.07 -0.72
CA LEU A 29 3.04 -3.05 0.05
C LEU A 29 1.88 -2.75 -0.91
N ILE A 30 0.82 -3.56 -0.87
CA ILE A 30 -0.38 -3.32 -1.67
C ILE A 30 -1.53 -3.02 -0.71
N ASP A 31 -2.08 -1.82 -0.79
CA ASP A 31 -3.25 -1.44 0.00
C ASP A 31 -4.52 -1.92 -0.71
N PHE A 32 -5.20 -2.91 -0.13
CA PHE A 32 -6.40 -3.54 -0.72
C PHE A 32 -7.68 -3.17 0.04
N ASP A 33 -7.66 -2.05 0.75
CA ASP A 33 -8.79 -1.53 1.51
C ASP A 33 -9.17 -0.15 0.95
N PRO A 34 -10.39 0.06 0.43
CA PRO A 34 -10.84 1.36 -0.08
C PRO A 34 -10.71 2.50 0.95
N GLN A 35 -10.68 2.19 2.25
CA GLN A 35 -10.44 3.19 3.30
C GLN A 35 -9.01 3.73 3.31
N SER A 36 -8.10 3.16 2.51
CA SER A 36 -6.75 3.68 2.25
C SER A 36 -5.91 3.84 3.53
N ASN A 37 -6.15 2.97 4.51
CA ASN A 37 -5.49 3.02 5.81
C ASN A 37 -4.00 2.68 5.72
N SER A 38 -3.60 1.80 4.78
CA SER A 38 -2.18 1.48 4.60
C SER A 38 -1.47 2.62 3.88
N THR A 39 -2.10 3.16 2.84
CA THR A 39 -1.64 4.30 2.05
C THR A 39 -1.35 5.51 2.93
N SER A 40 -2.34 5.93 3.72
CA SER A 40 -2.17 7.04 4.69
C SER A 40 -1.21 6.69 5.82
N GLY A 41 -1.21 5.43 6.29
CA GLY A 41 -0.34 4.96 7.35
C GLY A 41 1.15 4.95 7.01
N ILE A 42 1.52 4.97 5.71
CA ILE A 42 2.92 5.15 5.28
C ILE A 42 3.26 6.59 4.85
N GLY A 43 2.33 7.53 5.03
CA GLY A 43 2.56 8.95 4.74
C GLY A 43 2.10 9.43 3.36
N ILE A 44 1.40 8.61 2.56
CA ILE A 44 0.84 9.05 1.28
C ILE A 44 -0.58 9.58 1.50
N GLU A 45 -0.83 10.82 1.08
CA GLU A 45 -2.18 11.41 1.05
C GLU A 45 -3.03 10.73 -0.04
N PRO A 46 -4.11 9.98 0.30
CA PRO A 46 -4.90 9.24 -0.69
C PRO A 46 -5.48 10.12 -1.81
N ARG A 47 -5.78 11.39 -1.52
CA ARG A 47 -6.29 12.34 -2.53
C ARG A 47 -5.27 12.70 -3.62
N THR A 48 -4.00 12.39 -3.41
CA THR A 48 -2.90 12.60 -4.38
C THR A 48 -2.58 11.33 -5.17
N VAL A 49 -3.39 10.28 -5.05
CA VAL A 49 -3.21 9.02 -5.74
C VAL A 49 -3.92 9.08 -7.09
N ASP A 50 -3.14 9.22 -8.17
CA ASP A 50 -3.65 9.22 -9.55
C ASP A 50 -3.99 7.80 -10.05
N HIS A 51 -3.26 6.81 -9.54
CA HIS A 51 -3.37 5.40 -9.92
C HIS A 51 -3.37 4.54 -8.66
N SER A 52 -4.49 3.87 -8.40
CA SER A 52 -4.68 3.01 -7.24
C SER A 52 -4.79 1.55 -7.65
N ILE A 53 -4.85 0.67 -6.65
CA ILE A 53 -5.14 -0.75 -6.86
C ILE A 53 -6.46 -0.98 -7.60
N TYR A 54 -7.42 -0.07 -7.49
CA TYR A 54 -8.71 -0.20 -8.15
C TYR A 54 -8.56 -0.21 -9.67
N GLU A 55 -7.83 0.76 -10.24
CA GLU A 55 -7.59 0.86 -11.68
C GLU A 55 -6.85 -0.38 -12.22
N VAL A 56 -5.92 -0.93 -11.44
CA VAL A 56 -5.19 -2.17 -11.79
C VAL A 56 -6.15 -3.36 -11.87
N LEU A 57 -7.03 -3.52 -10.89
CA LEU A 57 -7.96 -4.66 -10.81
C LEU A 57 -9.03 -4.65 -11.90
N VAL A 58 -9.52 -3.47 -12.26
CA VAL A 58 -10.53 -3.33 -13.32
C VAL A 58 -9.92 -3.37 -14.73
N GLY A 59 -8.60 -3.57 -14.84
CA GLY A 59 -7.87 -3.67 -16.10
C GLY A 59 -7.63 -2.32 -16.79
N GLY A 60 -7.70 -1.22 -16.04
CA GLY A 60 -7.50 0.14 -16.56
C GLY A 60 -6.03 0.51 -16.78
N ILE A 61 -5.10 -0.09 -16.02
CA ILE A 61 -3.65 0.14 -16.12
C ILE A 61 -2.87 -1.11 -15.71
N GLU A 62 -1.59 -1.19 -16.11
CA GLU A 62 -0.64 -2.19 -15.61
C GLU A 62 -0.30 -1.93 -14.13
N ALA A 63 -0.07 -3.00 -13.36
CA ALA A 63 0.26 -2.88 -11.93
C ALA A 63 1.53 -2.05 -11.69
N SER A 64 2.51 -2.16 -12.58
CA SER A 64 3.77 -1.39 -12.53
C SER A 64 3.56 0.12 -12.65
N THR A 65 2.48 0.56 -13.32
CA THR A 65 2.13 1.99 -13.43
C THR A 65 1.55 2.56 -12.14
N ALA A 66 1.01 1.71 -11.26
CA ALA A 66 0.46 2.11 -9.97
C ALA A 66 1.48 2.05 -8.83
N ILE A 67 2.70 1.57 -9.08
CA ILE A 67 3.75 1.51 -8.06
C ILE A 67 4.25 2.94 -7.78
N ARG A 68 4.33 3.28 -6.50
CA ARG A 68 4.92 4.52 -5.99
C ARG A 68 6.05 4.22 -5.04
N GLU A 69 7.15 4.93 -5.22
CA GLU A 69 8.23 4.96 -4.24
C GLU A 69 7.75 5.62 -2.95
N THR A 70 8.27 5.12 -1.84
CA THR A 70 8.02 5.68 -0.51
C THR A 70 9.28 6.38 -0.01
N GLU A 71 9.17 7.15 1.07
CA GLU A 71 10.35 7.72 1.73
C GLU A 71 11.23 6.65 2.42
N ILE A 72 10.74 5.42 2.53
CA ILE A 72 11.44 4.29 3.15
C ILE A 72 12.18 3.52 2.04
N PRO A 73 13.54 3.46 2.08
CA PRO A 73 14.30 2.67 1.13
C PRO A 73 13.86 1.20 1.10
N PHE A 74 13.87 0.59 -0.08
CA PHE A 74 13.43 -0.79 -0.33
C PHE A 74 11.94 -1.06 -0.07
N LEU A 75 11.13 -0.03 0.19
CA LEU A 75 9.69 -0.15 0.31
C LEU A 75 9.00 0.69 -0.76
N ASP A 76 8.28 0.00 -1.64
CA ASP A 76 7.35 0.61 -2.58
C ASP A 76 5.91 0.30 -2.17
N VAL A 77 4.96 1.04 -2.75
CA VAL A 77 3.54 0.83 -2.48
C VAL A 77 2.68 0.90 -3.75
N ILE A 78 1.68 0.02 -3.85
CA ILE A 78 0.50 0.27 -4.69
C ILE A 78 -0.61 0.77 -3.76
N PRO A 79 -0.97 2.06 -3.86
CA PRO A 79 -1.92 2.69 -2.94
C PRO A 79 -3.37 2.30 -3.26
N ALA A 80 -4.25 2.58 -2.29
CA ALA A 80 -5.69 2.61 -2.49
C ALA A 80 -6.18 4.07 -2.52
N ASN A 81 -7.34 4.28 -3.13
CA ASN A 81 -8.10 5.53 -3.08
C ASN A 81 -9.60 5.19 -2.98
N ILE A 82 -10.43 6.19 -2.60
CA ILE A 82 -11.89 6.08 -2.50
C ILE A 82 -12.58 6.22 -3.86
#